data_AF-A0AAE9YMF3-F1
#
_entry.id   AF-A0AAE9YMF3-F1
#
_cell.length_a   1.000
_cell.length_b   1.000
_cell.length_c   1.000
_cell.angle_alpha   90.00
_cell.angle_beta   90.00
_cell.angle_gamma   90.00
#
_symmetry.space_group_name_H-M   'P 1'
#
loop_
_entity.id
_entity.type
_entity.pdbx_description
1 polymer ?
#
loop_
_entity_poly.entity_id
_entity_poly.type
_entity_poly.pdbx_seq_one_letter_code
_entity_poly.pdbx_strand_id
1 'polypeptide(L)'
;MTSIEFYLRRIHILGAFFLVVSLLAWISDWTGLVYVCPYCRLQRTVIGILGFLMMFRGLHNIITIFIASVLGFMGAHVAAAQNFMGWLKINKGTFEFKGDIYLDPFLLSGAALFAIIAQVWLLVLSARSKTIESEVGQS
;
A
#
# COMPACT_ATOMS: atom_id res chain seq x y z
N MET A 1 -11.01 -24.43 0.70
CA MET A 1 -10.06 -23.29 0.62
C MET A 1 -10.85 -22.02 0.89
N THR A 2 -10.61 -21.35 2.02
CA THR A 2 -11.19 -20.03 2.27
C THR A 2 -10.58 -19.01 1.29
N SER A 3 -11.30 -17.93 0.99
CA SER A 3 -10.82 -16.91 0.04
C SER A 3 -9.46 -16.29 0.47
N ILE A 4 -9.18 -16.23 1.78
CA ILE A 4 -7.95 -15.68 2.36
C ILE A 4 -6.71 -16.53 2.01
N GLU A 5 -6.81 -17.85 2.10
CA GLU A 5 -5.70 -18.78 1.78
C GLU A 5 -5.22 -18.63 0.32
N PHE A 6 -6.13 -18.31 -0.59
CA PHE A 6 -5.80 -18.03 -1.98
C PHE A 6 -4.88 -16.81 -2.11
N TYR A 7 -5.17 -15.72 -1.39
CA TYR A 7 -4.35 -14.51 -1.38
C TYR A 7 -3.01 -14.74 -0.69
N LEU A 8 -2.99 -15.44 0.45
CA LEU A 8 -1.74 -15.74 1.18
C LEU A 8 -0.79 -16.63 0.37
N ARG A 9 -1.32 -17.63 -0.34
CA ARG A 9 -0.52 -18.48 -1.23
C ARG A 9 0.10 -17.69 -2.38
N ARG A 10 -0.56 -16.62 -2.85
CA ARG A 10 -0.13 -15.77 -3.97
C ARG A 10 0.41 -14.40 -3.51
N ILE A 11 0.79 -14.27 -2.23
CA ILE A 11 1.22 -12.99 -1.68
C ILE A 11 2.42 -12.40 -2.42
N HIS A 12 3.31 -13.24 -2.97
CA HIS A 12 4.44 -12.76 -3.77
C HIS A 12 4.02 -12.10 -5.09
N ILE A 13 2.97 -12.63 -5.74
CA ILE A 13 2.44 -12.07 -6.99
C ILE A 13 1.77 -10.72 -6.70
N LEU A 14 1.04 -10.63 -5.59
CA LEU A 14 0.43 -9.38 -5.13
C LEU A 14 1.50 -8.34 -4.77
N GLY A 15 2.56 -8.77 -4.06
CA GLY A 15 3.71 -7.93 -3.73
C GLY A 15 4.40 -7.39 -4.98
N ALA A 16 4.68 -8.25 -5.96
CA ALA A 16 5.24 -7.86 -7.25
C ALA A 16 4.34 -6.89 -8.00
N PHE A 17 3.01 -7.12 -8.00
CA PHE A 17 2.05 -6.20 -8.60
C PHE A 17 2.13 -4.80 -7.97
N PHE A 18 2.09 -4.68 -6.64
CA PHE A 18 2.20 -3.38 -5.96
C PHE A 18 3.56 -2.71 -6.20
N LEU A 19 4.63 -3.49 -6.26
CA LEU A 19 5.97 -2.98 -6.55
C LEU A 19 6.03 -2.39 -7.97
N VAL A 20 5.51 -3.10 -8.98
CA VAL A 20 5.44 -2.61 -10.37
C VAL A 20 4.60 -1.33 -10.44
N VAL A 21 3.44 -1.29 -9.77
CA VAL A 21 2.60 -0.08 -9.71
C VAL A 21 3.37 1.10 -9.09
N SER A 22 4.11 0.87 -8.00
CA SER A 22 4.94 1.90 -7.36
C SER A 22 6.04 2.41 -8.30
N LEU A 23 6.73 1.52 -9.02
CA LEU A 23 7.77 1.88 -9.98
C LEU A 23 7.22 2.68 -11.15
N LEU A 24 6.09 2.27 -11.73
CA LEU A 24 5.41 3.03 -12.78
C LEU A 24 4.99 4.42 -12.29
N ALA A 25 4.50 4.51 -11.05
CA ALA A 25 4.14 5.78 -10.44
C ALA A 25 5.37 6.68 -10.21
N TRP A 26 6.53 6.12 -9.87
CA TRP A 26 7.79 6.86 -9.79
C TRP A 26 8.29 7.34 -11.15
N ILE A 27 8.21 6.49 -12.18
CA ILE A 27 8.57 6.85 -13.56
C ILE A 27 7.68 8.00 -14.05
N SER A 28 6.37 7.95 -13.75
CA SER A 28 5.44 9.03 -14.09
C SER A 28 5.74 10.36 -13.38
N ASP A 29 6.33 10.32 -12.17
CA ASP A 29 6.77 11.51 -11.44
C ASP A 29 8.01 12.12 -12.07
N TRP A 30 9.01 11.29 -12.40
CA TRP A 30 10.28 11.74 -12.99
C TRP A 30 10.13 12.25 -14.41
N THR A 31 9.20 11.71 -15.17
CA THR A 31 8.88 12.18 -16.53
C THR A 31 8.06 13.47 -16.54
N GLY A 32 7.66 13.99 -15.37
CA GLY A 32 6.83 15.19 -15.26
C GLY A 32 5.39 14.99 -15.72
N LEU A 33 4.97 13.74 -15.94
CA LEU A 33 3.63 13.38 -16.40
C LEU A 33 2.58 13.58 -15.29
N VAL A 34 3.02 13.60 -14.03
CA VAL A 34 2.19 13.85 -12.85
C VAL A 34 2.76 15.02 -12.05
N TYR A 35 1.87 15.84 -11.48
CA TYR A 35 2.25 16.95 -10.61
C TYR A 35 3.06 16.47 -9.40
N VAL A 36 4.11 17.22 -9.06
CA VAL A 36 4.98 16.96 -7.91
C VAL A 36 4.19 17.10 -6.60
N CYS A 37 3.83 15.98 -5.99
CA CYS A 37 3.11 15.96 -4.73
C CYS A 37 3.93 15.26 -3.64
N PRO A 38 4.32 15.96 -2.55
CA PRO A 38 5.13 15.37 -1.48
C PRO A 38 4.42 14.21 -0.79
N TYR A 39 3.10 14.31 -0.61
CA TYR A 39 2.29 13.23 -0.04
C TYR A 39 2.26 11.99 -0.94
N CYS A 40 2.08 12.17 -2.26
CA CYS A 40 2.09 11.06 -3.22
C CYS A 40 3.46 10.37 -3.28
N ARG A 41 4.57 11.11 -3.21
CA ARG A 41 5.92 10.54 -3.18
C ARG A 41 6.14 9.63 -1.97
N LEU A 42 5.67 10.06 -0.80
CA LEU A 42 5.72 9.23 0.41
C LEU A 42 4.87 7.97 0.24
N GLN A 43 3.62 8.11 -0.21
CA GLN A 43 2.70 6.98 -0.40
C GLN A 43 3.26 5.94 -1.39
N ARG A 44 3.75 6.39 -2.56
CA ARG A 44 4.36 5.51 -3.58
C ARG A 44 5.57 4.76 -3.03
N THR A 45 6.41 5.42 -2.25
CA THR A 45 7.58 4.81 -1.62
C THR A 45 7.16 3.74 -0.60
N VAL A 46 6.18 4.03 0.25
CA VAL A 46 5.65 3.07 1.23
C VAL A 46 5.05 1.86 0.52
N ILE A 47 4.21 2.07 -0.51
CA ILE A 47 3.63 0.97 -1.31
C ILE A 47 4.72 0.10 -1.93
N GLY A 48 5.77 0.72 -2.47
CA GLY A 48 6.90 0.01 -3.08
C GLY A 48 7.66 -0.85 -2.06
N ILE A 49 8.00 -0.27 -0.90
CA ILE A 49 8.71 -1.00 0.16
C ILE A 49 7.86 -2.15 0.70
N LEU A 50 6.58 -1.91 1.00
CA LEU A 50 5.67 -2.96 1.48
C LEU A 50 5.47 -4.06 0.42
N GLY A 51 5.36 -3.69 -0.86
CA GLY A 51 5.25 -4.63 -1.98
C GLY A 51 6.50 -5.50 -2.12
N PHE A 52 7.69 -4.91 -1.95
CA PHE A 52 8.94 -5.65 -1.91
C PHE A 52 8.99 -6.63 -0.73
N LEU A 53 8.60 -6.21 0.48
CA LEU A 53 8.55 -7.10 1.64
C LEU A 53 7.60 -8.28 1.43
N MET A 54 6.44 -8.06 0.81
CA MET A 54 5.47 -9.12 0.46
C MET A 54 6.00 -10.16 -0.52
N MET A 55 7.04 -9.83 -1.31
CA MET A 55 7.61 -10.74 -2.31
C MET A 55 8.45 -11.86 -1.68
N PHE A 56 8.90 -11.69 -0.43
CA PHE A 56 9.80 -12.63 0.23
C PHE A 56 9.16 -13.24 1.49
N ARG A 57 8.46 -14.38 1.36
CA ARG A 57 7.90 -15.14 2.50
C ARG A 57 8.94 -15.44 3.59
N GLY A 58 10.19 -15.64 3.19
CA GLY A 58 11.31 -15.88 4.11
C GLY A 58 11.49 -14.75 5.14
N LEU A 59 11.19 -13.51 4.75
CA LEU A 59 11.30 -12.32 5.58
C LEU A 59 10.09 -12.08 6.48
N HIS A 60 9.01 -12.88 6.40
CA HIS A 60 7.78 -12.66 7.18
C HIS A 60 7.96 -13.08 8.65
N ASN A 61 8.80 -12.34 9.36
CA ASN A 61 9.11 -12.49 10.78
C ASN A 61 8.64 -11.25 11.54
N ILE A 62 8.65 -11.30 12.87
CA ILE A 62 8.12 -10.21 13.73
C ILE A 62 8.79 -8.85 13.46
N ILE A 63 10.09 -8.82 13.18
CA ILE A 63 10.84 -7.59 12.87
C ILE A 63 10.29 -6.95 11.59
N THR A 64 10.08 -7.74 10.55
CA THR A 64 9.54 -7.26 9.28
C THR A 64 8.11 -6.76 9.42
N ILE A 65 7.27 -7.44 10.21
CA ILE A 65 5.91 -6.97 10.52
C ILE A 65 5.97 -5.62 11.25
N PHE A 66 6.88 -5.46 12.21
CA PHE A 66 7.02 -4.21 12.95
C PHE A 66 7.42 -3.07 12.02
N ILE A 67 8.44 -3.27 11.18
CA ILE A 67 8.87 -2.28 10.17
C ILE A 67 7.71 -1.98 9.21
N ALA A 68 7.03 -3.01 8.69
CA ALA A 68 5.89 -2.85 7.81
C ALA A 68 4.74 -2.09 8.47
N SER A 69 4.51 -2.29 9.77
CA SER A 69 3.47 -1.58 10.52
C SER A 69 3.82 -0.11 10.72
N VAL A 70 5.07 0.22 11.01
CA VAL A 70 5.53 1.62 11.14
C VAL A 70 5.41 2.36 9.81
N LEU A 71 5.94 1.77 8.73
CA LEU A 71 5.86 2.36 7.38
C LEU A 71 4.42 2.45 6.89
N GLY A 72 3.64 1.40 7.12
CA GLY A 72 2.23 1.32 6.77
C GLY A 72 1.40 2.36 7.52
N PHE A 73 1.62 2.55 8.81
CA PHE A 73 0.96 3.59 9.60
C PHE A 73 1.29 4.98 9.06
N MET A 74 2.57 5.26 8.82
CA MET A 74 3.02 6.54 8.25
C MET A 74 2.34 6.81 6.89
N GLY A 75 2.37 5.83 5.99
CA GLY A 75 1.77 5.94 4.66
C GLY A 75 0.25 6.10 4.71
N ALA A 76 -0.44 5.31 5.55
CA ALA A 76 -1.89 5.38 5.73
C ALA A 76 -2.31 6.70 6.36
N HIS A 77 -1.57 7.20 7.35
CA HIS A 77 -1.82 8.51 7.96
C HIS A 77 -1.75 9.63 6.92
N VAL A 78 -0.70 9.66 6.11
CA VAL A 78 -0.54 10.68 5.06
C VAL A 78 -1.61 10.54 3.97
N ALA A 79 -1.94 9.31 3.57
CA ALA A 79 -3.02 9.07 2.61
C ALA A 79 -4.39 9.51 3.15
N ALA A 80 -4.70 9.21 4.41
CA ALA A 80 -5.93 9.64 5.05
C ALA A 80 -6.00 11.17 5.18
N ALA A 81 -4.90 11.83 5.56
CA ALA A 81 -4.83 13.29 5.65
C ALA A 81 -5.06 13.95 4.28
N GLN A 82 -4.43 13.45 3.22
CA GLN A 82 -4.63 13.96 1.85
C GLN A 82 -6.07 13.72 1.37
N ASN A 83 -6.63 12.55 1.64
CA ASN A 83 -8.00 12.21 1.28
C ASN A 83 -9.01 13.12 2.02
N PHE A 84 -8.77 13.37 3.31
CA PHE A 84 -9.59 14.28 4.11
C PHE A 84 -9.55 15.72 3.60
N MET A 85 -8.41 16.20 3.09
CA MET A 85 -8.32 17.51 2.44
C MET A 85 -9.20 17.60 1.19
N GLY A 86 -9.38 16.50 0.44
CA GLY A 86 -10.34 16.44 -0.66
C GLY A 86 -11.78 16.53 -0.16
N TRP A 87 -12.15 15.76 0.87
CA TRP A 87 -13.45 15.87 1.54
C TRP A 87 -13.73 17.29 2.06
N LEU A 88 -12.73 17.95 2.62
CA LEU A 88 -12.86 19.32 3.10
C LEU A 88 -13.19 20.31 1.97
N LYS A 89 -12.61 20.13 0.78
CA LYS A 89 -12.94 20.94 -0.40
C LYS A 89 -14.36 20.67 -0.91
N ILE A 90 -14.80 19.40 -0.89
CA ILE A 90 -16.17 19.01 -1.24
C ILE A 90 -17.17 19.73 -0.33
N ASN A 91 -16.94 19.71 0.99
CA ASN A 91 -17.82 20.37 1.95
C ASN A 91 -17.83 21.91 1.81
N LYS A 92 -16.75 22.53 1.34
CA LYS A 92 -16.66 23.97 1.10
C LYS A 92 -17.27 24.42 -0.23
N GLY A 93 -17.73 23.49 -1.07
CA GLY A 93 -18.26 23.80 -2.40
C GLY A 93 -17.22 24.29 -3.41
N THR A 94 -15.92 24.22 -3.07
CA THR A 94 -14.79 24.63 -3.94
C THR A 94 -14.11 23.44 -4.61
N PHE A 95 -14.80 22.31 -4.66
CA PHE A 95 -14.27 21.08 -5.24
C PHE A 95 -14.41 21.13 -6.75
N GLU A 96 -13.29 21.38 -7.40
CA GLU A 96 -13.13 21.19 -8.84
C GLU A 96 -12.24 19.97 -9.04
N PHE A 97 -12.76 18.96 -9.76
CA PHE A 97 -11.89 17.93 -10.30
C PHE A 97 -10.88 18.63 -11.20
N LYS A 98 -9.58 18.38 -10.99
CA LYS A 98 -8.59 18.81 -11.98
C LYS A 98 -8.92 18.14 -13.31
N GLY A 99 -8.60 18.81 -14.43
CA GLY A 99 -9.03 18.43 -15.78
C GLY A 99 -8.75 16.99 -16.22
N ASP A 100 -7.90 16.25 -15.50
CA ASP A 100 -7.73 14.80 -15.65
C ASP A 100 -8.12 14.09 -14.34
N ILE A 101 -9.35 13.55 -14.29
CA ILE A 101 -9.94 12.86 -13.12
C ILE A 101 -9.02 11.75 -12.58
N TYR A 102 -8.29 11.07 -13.46
CA TYR A 102 -7.40 9.97 -13.09
C TYR A 102 -6.17 10.41 -12.29
N LEU A 103 -5.79 11.68 -12.39
CA LEU A 103 -4.65 12.28 -11.68
C LEU A 103 -5.10 13.11 -10.48
N ASP A 104 -6.38 13.05 -10.11
CA ASP A 104 -6.88 13.84 -9.00
C ASP A 104 -6.26 13.34 -7.67
N PRO A 105 -5.64 14.25 -6.89
CA PRO A 105 -5.00 13.90 -5.63
C PRO A 105 -5.93 13.23 -4.61
N PHE A 106 -7.25 13.46 -4.69
CA PHE A 106 -8.25 12.84 -3.82
C PHE A 106 -8.38 11.34 -4.11
N LEU A 107 -8.69 10.98 -5.36
CA LEU A 107 -8.88 9.59 -5.78
C LEU A 107 -7.60 8.76 -5.60
N LEU A 108 -6.45 9.35 -5.95
CA LEU A 108 -5.17 8.68 -5.84
C LEU A 108 -4.80 8.39 -4.37
N SER A 109 -5.08 9.33 -3.46
CA SER A 109 -4.84 9.15 -2.02
C SER A 109 -5.78 8.12 -1.39
N GLY A 110 -7.04 8.05 -1.84
CA GLY A 110 -7.97 7.00 -1.44
C GLY A 110 -7.47 5.61 -1.88
N ALA A 111 -7.09 5.46 -3.15
CA ALA A 111 -6.54 4.21 -3.66
C ALA A 111 -5.25 3.80 -2.93
N ALA A 112 -4.35 4.76 -2.67
CA ALA A 112 -3.14 4.52 -1.89
C ALA A 112 -3.43 4.07 -0.46
N LEU A 113 -4.42 4.67 0.21
CA LEU A 113 -4.85 4.28 1.55
C LEU A 113 -5.31 2.82 1.59
N PHE A 114 -6.18 2.42 0.66
CA PHE A 114 -6.64 1.03 0.57
C PHE A 114 -5.49 0.06 0.29
N ALA A 115 -4.59 0.42 -0.63
CA ALA A 115 -3.43 -0.40 -0.96
C ALA A 115 -2.53 -0.62 0.27
N ILE A 116 -2.14 0.45 0.96
CA ILE A 116 -1.25 0.39 2.12
C ILE A 116 -1.86 -0.47 3.24
N ILE A 117 -3.15 -0.25 3.56
CA ILE A 117 -3.84 -1.05 4.58
C ILE A 117 -3.87 -2.53 4.18
N ALA A 118 -4.22 -2.84 2.93
CA ALA A 118 -4.26 -4.20 2.42
C ALA A 118 -2.88 -4.89 2.49
N GLN A 119 -1.81 -4.19 2.12
CA GLN A 119 -0.44 -4.72 2.15
C GLN A 119 -0.01 -5.07 3.58
N VAL A 120 -0.22 -4.17 4.54
CA VAL A 120 0.11 -4.41 5.96
C VAL A 120 -0.70 -5.59 6.51
N TRP A 121 -2.00 -5.62 6.24
CA TRP A 121 -2.88 -6.67 6.71
C TRP A 121 -2.48 -8.06 6.17
N LEU A 122 -2.17 -8.15 4.87
CA LEU A 122 -1.70 -9.39 4.25
C LEU A 122 -0.34 -9.84 4.80
N LEU A 123 0.58 -8.91 5.08
CA LEU A 123 1.87 -9.23 5.71
C LEU A 123 1.69 -9.82 7.11
N VAL A 124 0.82 -9.23 7.93
CA VAL A 124 0.51 -9.73 9.28
C VAL A 124 -0.09 -11.13 9.21
N LEU A 125 -1.09 -11.34 8.34
CA LEU A 125 -1.72 -12.65 8.17
C LEU A 125 -0.74 -13.71 7.64
N SER A 126 0.14 -13.33 6.72
CA SER A 126 1.13 -14.26 6.16
C SER A 126 2.17 -14.69 7.19
N ALA A 127 2.64 -13.78 8.05
CA ALA A 127 3.55 -14.15 9.13
C ALA A 127 2.87 -15.05 10.17
N ARG A 128 1.60 -14.79 10.50
CA ARG A 128 0.80 -15.67 11.37
C ARG A 128 0.65 -17.08 10.79
N SER A 129 0.34 -17.20 9.48
CA SER A 129 0.26 -18.49 8.78
C SER A 129 1.58 -19.26 8.88
N LYS A 130 2.71 -18.58 8.68
CA LYS A 130 4.05 -19.17 8.77
C LYS A 130 4.34 -19.74 10.16
N THR A 131 3.93 -19.05 11.23
CA THR A 131 4.09 -19.54 12.61
C THR A 131 3.25 -20.79 12.87
N ILE A 132 2.00 -20.81 12.41
CA ILE A 132 1.11 -21.98 12.57
C ILE A 132 1.67 -23.20 11.81
N GLU A 133 2.15 -23.00 10.57
CA GLU A 133 2.78 -24.07 9.78
C GLU A 133 4.01 -24.65 10.49
N SER A 134 4.81 -23.81 11.16
CA SER A 134 5.98 -24.29 11.93
C SER A 134 5.60 -25.08 13.19
N GLU A 135 4.48 -24.77 13.83
CA GLU A 135 4.00 -25.48 15.03
C GLU A 135 3.36 -26.83 14.67
N VAL A 136 2.57 -26.89 13.60
CA VAL A 136 1.90 -28.12 13.14
C VAL A 136 2.86 -29.11 12.48
N GLY A 137 3.90 -28.61 11.79
CA GLY A 137 4.94 -29.47 11.19
C GLY A 137 5.89 -30.14 12.20
N GLN A 138 5.78 -29.80 13.48
CA GLN A 138 6.58 -30.37 14.57
C GLN A 138 5.80 -31.37 15.46
N SER A 139 4.50 -31.57 15.23
CA SER A 139 3.66 -32.59 15.88
C SER A 139 3.49 -33.82 15.01
#